data_AF-B4U350-F1
#
_entry.id   AF-B4U350-F1
#
_cell.length_a   1.000
_cell.length_b   1.000
_cell.length_c   1.000
_cell.angle_alpha   90.00
_cell.angle_beta   90.00
_cell.angle_gamma   90.00
#
_symmetry.space_group_name_H-M   'P 1'
#
loop_
_entity.id
_entity.type
_entity.pdbx_description
1 polymer ?
#
loop_
_entity_poly.entity_id
_entity_poly.type
_entity_poly.pdbx_seq_one_letter_code
_entity_poly.pdbx_strand_id
1 'polypeptide(L)'
;MDFKERICLNGEMISETDLVRAANRIRPLTDRLISETSLGPATVFELITLIMFLYFGESHPVDIAIIEAGLGGLYDSTNVFQAMAVVCPSIGLDHQDILGDTYADIAYQKAGVLKGGEDLIFAIDNKEARQVFLKKAEQLGLPVWEWRRQFNMLQGEGSYQFDSQLGQLSNLVLAMPGQHQVANAGLAIITSLILQDRYPKVTESVIREALASSFWLGRTELLAPNLMIDGAHNNESIAALIDVMSSDYQDKQVHILFGAIDTKPVSDMLQSLERLGDVQVTSFNYPNAYPLEAYPDRLKKVADFRAFLDRLEQAAADDFFLITGSLYFISEVRQYWKKVLSK
;
A
#
# COMPACT_ATOMS: atom_id res chain seq x y z
N MET A 1 -2.49 12.31 -5.22
CA MET A 1 -3.21 11.75 -4.06
C MET A 1 -3.98 12.86 -3.42
N ASP A 2 -5.30 12.69 -3.40
CA ASP A 2 -6.20 13.62 -2.74
C ASP A 2 -6.15 13.29 -1.25
N PHE A 3 -6.01 14.28 -0.37
CA PHE A 3 -5.97 14.04 1.07
C PHE A 3 -7.15 13.20 1.58
N LYS A 4 -8.32 13.35 0.94
CA LYS A 4 -9.57 12.65 1.29
C LYS A 4 -9.51 11.14 1.04
N GLU A 5 -8.59 10.65 0.20
CA GLU A 5 -8.48 9.21 -0.09
C GLU A 5 -8.11 8.36 1.13
N ARG A 6 -7.56 8.99 2.17
CA ARG A 6 -7.17 8.35 3.44
C ARG A 6 -8.35 7.87 4.28
N ILE A 7 -9.55 8.36 4.00
CA ILE A 7 -10.77 8.00 4.72
C ILE A 7 -11.85 7.75 3.67
N CYS A 8 -12.22 6.49 3.48
CA CYS A 8 -13.23 6.10 2.50
C CYS A 8 -14.40 5.35 3.17
N LEU A 9 -15.62 5.64 2.74
CA LEU A 9 -16.84 4.92 3.11
C LEU A 9 -17.41 4.25 1.87
N ASN A 10 -17.48 2.92 1.87
CA ASN A 10 -17.98 2.13 0.72
C ASN A 10 -17.27 2.45 -0.62
N GLY A 11 -15.97 2.74 -0.56
CA GLY A 11 -15.15 3.10 -1.73
C GLY A 11 -15.18 4.59 -2.10
N GLU A 12 -16.05 5.38 -1.48
CA GLU A 12 -16.14 6.82 -1.72
C GLU A 12 -15.33 7.60 -0.69
N MET A 13 -14.50 8.53 -1.16
CA MET A 13 -13.68 9.38 -0.28
C MET A 13 -14.56 10.27 0.61
N ILE A 14 -14.10 10.56 1.83
CA ILE A 14 -14.74 11.52 2.72
C ILE A 14 -15.04 12.83 1.97
N SER A 15 -16.23 13.39 2.16
CA SER A 15 -16.60 14.67 1.54
C SER A 15 -15.77 15.80 2.14
N GLU A 16 -15.52 16.87 1.36
CA GLU A 16 -14.85 18.06 1.90
C GLU A 16 -15.63 18.67 3.07
N THR A 17 -16.96 18.65 2.99
CA THR A 17 -17.83 19.12 4.07
C THR A 17 -17.65 18.33 5.35
N ASP A 18 -17.60 17.00 5.29
CA ASP A 18 -17.41 16.16 6.47
C ASP A 18 -15.99 16.27 7.01
N LEU A 19 -14.99 16.36 6.13
CA LEU A 19 -13.60 16.57 6.53
C LEU A 19 -13.45 17.89 7.32
N VAL A 20 -14.00 18.99 6.79
CA VAL A 20 -13.98 20.29 7.46
C VAL A 20 -14.77 20.25 8.77
N ARG A 21 -15.92 19.57 8.80
CA ARG A 21 -16.71 19.40 10.02
C ARG A 21 -15.92 18.67 11.10
N ALA A 22 -15.30 17.54 10.78
CA ALA A 22 -14.48 16.78 11.71
C ALA A 22 -13.23 17.55 12.16
N ALA A 23 -12.54 18.24 11.24
CA ALA A 23 -11.41 19.11 11.56
C ALA A 23 -11.79 20.23 12.54
N ASN A 24 -12.95 20.89 12.32
CA ASN A 24 -13.46 21.90 13.23
C ASN A 24 -13.86 21.32 14.59
N ARG A 25 -14.31 20.06 14.63
CA ARG A 25 -14.66 19.36 15.87
C ARG A 25 -13.42 19.08 16.73
N ILE A 26 -12.30 18.70 16.12
CA ILE A 26 -11.05 18.40 16.84
C ILE A 26 -10.23 19.64 17.19
N ARG A 27 -10.37 20.75 16.45
CA ARG A 27 -9.55 21.96 16.62
C ARG A 27 -9.49 22.48 18.08
N PRO A 28 -10.59 22.57 18.84
CA PRO A 28 -10.52 22.99 20.23
C PRO A 28 -9.68 22.06 21.11
N LEU A 29 -9.62 20.76 20.79
CA LEU A 29 -8.81 19.79 21.53
C LEU A 29 -7.33 19.93 21.21
N THR A 30 -6.99 20.20 19.94
CA THR A 30 -5.60 20.41 19.52
C THR A 30 -5.03 21.70 20.10
N ASP A 31 -5.85 22.76 20.18
CA ASP A 31 -5.46 24.03 20.80
C ASP A 31 -5.19 23.83 22.31
N ARG A 32 -6.01 23.02 22.99
CA ARG A 32 -5.84 22.65 24.40
C ARG A 32 -4.64 21.74 24.64
N LEU A 33 -4.31 20.83 23.72
CA LEU A 33 -3.17 19.93 23.86
C LEU A 33 -1.86 20.72 24.06
N ILE A 34 -1.70 21.82 23.32
CA ILE A 34 -0.53 22.70 23.38
C ILE A 34 -0.48 23.47 24.70
N SER A 35 -1.62 23.93 25.21
CA SER A 35 -1.67 24.78 26.41
C SER A 35 -1.78 24.01 27.72
N GLU A 36 -2.33 22.79 27.71
CA GLU A 36 -2.65 22.00 28.90
C GLU A 36 -1.70 20.82 29.11
N THR A 37 -0.85 20.48 28.13
CA THR A 37 0.06 19.34 28.23
C THR A 37 1.48 19.68 27.77
N SER A 38 2.45 18.85 28.17
CA SER A 38 3.83 18.93 27.69
C SER A 38 4.08 18.13 26.41
N LEU A 39 3.04 17.60 25.76
CA LEU A 39 3.15 16.70 24.60
C LEU A 39 3.40 17.47 23.29
N GLY A 40 3.18 18.78 23.28
CA GLY A 40 3.29 19.61 22.08
C GLY A 40 2.06 19.48 21.16
N PRO A 41 2.15 20.00 19.92
CA PRO A 41 1.06 19.89 18.96
C PRO A 41 0.91 18.47 18.44
N ALA A 42 -0.33 18.06 18.15
CA ALA A 42 -0.59 16.80 17.47
C ALA A 42 -0.01 16.82 16.05
N THR A 43 0.55 15.69 15.65
CA THR A 43 1.05 15.46 14.30
C THR A 43 -0.10 15.36 13.30
N VAL A 44 0.20 15.59 12.01
CA VAL A 44 -0.81 15.46 10.94
C VAL A 44 -1.45 14.08 10.91
N PHE A 45 -0.67 13.02 11.20
CA PHE A 45 -1.19 11.65 11.18
C PHE A 45 -2.12 11.35 12.37
N GLU A 46 -1.82 11.87 13.56
CA GLU A 46 -2.73 11.80 14.71
C GLU A 46 -4.05 12.51 14.43
N LEU A 47 -3.99 13.68 13.79
CA LEU A 47 -5.19 14.43 13.40
C LEU A 47 -6.05 13.65 12.40
N ILE A 48 -5.44 13.08 11.36
CA ILE A 48 -6.15 12.25 10.36
C ILE A 48 -6.82 11.05 11.04
N THR A 49 -6.10 10.39 11.96
CA THR A 49 -6.62 9.24 12.69
C THR A 49 -7.81 9.61 13.57
N LEU A 50 -7.76 10.75 14.26
CA LEU A 50 -8.91 11.26 15.03
C LEU A 50 -10.10 11.62 14.13
N ILE A 51 -9.86 12.24 12.97
CA ILE A 51 -10.90 12.52 11.98
C ILE A 51 -11.55 11.22 11.52
N MET A 52 -10.77 10.19 11.23
CA MET A 52 -11.26 8.87 10.85
C MET A 52 -12.17 8.27 11.94
N PHE A 53 -11.76 8.29 13.20
CA PHE A 53 -12.59 7.78 14.30
C PHE A 53 -13.88 8.56 14.49
N LEU A 54 -13.85 9.89 14.40
CA LEU A 54 -15.07 10.71 14.45
C LEU A 54 -15.98 10.43 13.24
N TYR A 55 -15.38 10.25 12.07
CA TYR A 55 -16.11 10.00 10.85
C TYR A 55 -16.83 8.65 10.90
N PHE A 56 -16.14 7.56 11.24
CA PHE A 56 -16.72 6.21 11.30
C PHE A 56 -17.50 5.91 12.59
N GLY A 57 -17.21 6.61 13.69
CA GLY A 57 -17.83 6.35 14.99
C GLY A 57 -19.03 7.24 15.30
N GLU A 58 -19.02 8.49 14.81
CA GLU A 58 -20.04 9.49 15.13
C GLU A 58 -20.84 9.91 13.90
N SER A 59 -20.16 10.35 12.82
CA SER A 59 -20.85 10.94 11.67
C SER A 59 -21.50 9.89 10.77
N HIS A 60 -20.79 8.81 10.49
CA HIS A 60 -21.21 7.71 9.65
C HIS A 60 -20.84 6.38 10.32
N PRO A 61 -21.62 5.94 11.31
CA PRO A 61 -21.44 4.64 11.96
C PRO A 61 -21.31 3.51 10.93
N VAL A 62 -20.22 2.75 11.00
CA VAL A 62 -19.93 1.62 10.09
C VAL A 62 -20.07 0.27 10.79
N ASP A 63 -20.40 -0.76 10.02
CA ASP A 63 -20.44 -2.15 10.51
C ASP A 63 -19.02 -2.70 10.76
N ILE A 64 -18.07 -2.29 9.92
CA ILE A 64 -16.66 -2.69 9.97
C ILE A 64 -15.79 -1.56 9.44
N ALA A 65 -14.63 -1.35 10.07
CA ALA A 65 -13.58 -0.45 9.59
C ALA A 65 -12.31 -1.28 9.31
N ILE A 66 -11.73 -1.10 8.13
CA ILE A 66 -10.42 -1.64 7.78
C ILE A 66 -9.42 -0.49 7.96
N ILE A 67 -8.51 -0.65 8.92
CA ILE A 67 -7.60 0.42 9.32
C ILE A 67 -6.17 -0.02 9.02
N GLU A 68 -5.51 0.70 8.12
CA GLU A 68 -4.10 0.53 7.81
C GLU A 68 -3.25 1.32 8.81
N ALA A 69 -2.25 0.66 9.41
CA ALA A 69 -1.27 1.34 10.26
C ALA A 69 -0.41 2.27 9.41
N GLY A 70 -0.15 3.49 9.88
CA GLY A 70 0.65 4.47 9.13
C GLY A 70 2.13 4.12 9.09
N LEU A 71 2.70 3.80 10.26
CA LEU A 71 4.10 3.42 10.39
C LEU A 71 4.30 2.47 11.57
N GLY A 72 4.98 1.35 11.31
CA GLY A 72 5.22 0.33 12.34
C GLY A 72 3.91 -0.28 12.82
N GLY A 73 3.60 -0.12 14.10
CA GLY A 73 2.36 -0.60 14.71
C GLY A 73 2.26 -0.26 16.20
N LEU A 74 3.29 -0.59 16.98
CA LEU A 74 3.30 -0.42 18.44
C LEU A 74 2.97 1.02 18.88
N TYR A 75 3.61 2.00 18.25
CA TYR A 75 3.43 3.43 18.52
C TYR A 75 2.65 4.16 17.42
N ASP A 76 2.01 3.41 16.53
CA ASP A 76 1.21 4.03 15.47
C ASP A 76 -0.05 4.68 16.07
N SER A 77 -0.46 5.83 15.53
CA SER A 77 -1.64 6.56 16.01
C SER A 77 -2.93 5.73 15.93
N THR A 78 -2.98 4.75 15.03
CA THR A 78 -4.13 3.84 14.90
C THR A 78 -4.18 2.80 16.02
N ASN A 79 -3.10 2.54 16.77
CA ASN A 79 -3.01 1.46 17.75
C ASN A 79 -3.73 1.77 19.10
N VAL A 80 -4.91 2.37 19.03
CA VAL A 80 -5.71 2.81 20.19
C VAL A 80 -6.99 1.98 20.40
N PHE A 81 -7.20 0.95 19.59
CA PHE A 81 -8.32 0.00 19.69
C PHE A 81 -7.83 -1.45 19.65
N GLN A 82 -8.75 -2.39 19.82
CA GLN A 82 -8.50 -3.82 19.67
C GLN A 82 -9.21 -4.30 18.40
N ALA A 83 -8.45 -4.87 17.46
CA ALA A 83 -8.98 -5.36 16.20
C ALA A 83 -9.64 -6.74 16.36
N MET A 84 -10.49 -7.13 15.41
CA MET A 84 -10.99 -8.51 15.33
C MET A 84 -9.99 -9.44 14.65
N ALA A 85 -9.23 -8.89 13.71
CA ALA A 85 -8.21 -9.60 12.95
C ALA A 85 -7.07 -8.62 12.67
N VAL A 86 -5.83 -9.10 12.78
CA VAL A 86 -4.62 -8.33 12.44
C VAL A 86 -3.95 -9.01 11.25
N VAL A 87 -3.82 -8.27 10.15
CA VAL A 87 -3.28 -8.77 8.88
C VAL A 87 -1.92 -8.15 8.62
N CYS A 88 -0.88 -8.97 8.45
CA CYS A 88 0.46 -8.51 8.09
C CYS A 88 0.88 -9.08 6.72
N PRO A 89 0.78 -8.30 5.63
CA PRO A 89 1.04 -8.80 4.28
C PRO A 89 2.51 -9.11 4.02
N SER A 90 3.44 -8.32 4.54
CA SER A 90 4.86 -8.57 4.41
C SER A 90 5.66 -7.78 5.45
N ILE A 91 6.96 -8.09 5.55
CA ILE A 91 7.96 -7.30 6.27
C ILE A 91 9.12 -7.05 5.31
N GLY A 92 9.43 -5.78 5.08
CA GLY A 92 10.59 -5.31 4.31
C GLY A 92 11.45 -4.37 5.14
N LEU A 93 12.68 -4.10 4.68
CA LEU A 93 13.54 -3.09 5.29
C LEU A 93 13.09 -1.70 4.84
N ASP A 94 12.18 -1.10 5.62
CA ASP A 94 11.70 0.26 5.38
C ASP A 94 11.67 1.04 6.69
N HIS A 95 11.88 2.35 6.60
CA HIS A 95 11.89 3.29 7.72
C HIS A 95 12.84 2.85 8.85
N GLN A 96 14.03 2.36 8.52
CA GLN A 96 15.00 1.80 9.47
C GLN A 96 15.38 2.79 10.58
N ASP A 97 15.47 4.09 10.26
CA ASP A 97 15.74 5.16 11.22
C ASP A 97 14.70 5.25 12.37
N ILE A 98 13.50 4.69 12.17
CA ILE A 98 12.39 4.75 13.13
C ILE A 98 12.05 3.34 13.66
N LEU A 99 12.04 2.34 12.79
CA LEU A 99 11.58 0.99 13.12
C LEU A 99 12.69 0.05 13.58
N GLY A 100 13.95 0.43 13.35
CA GLY A 100 15.14 -0.38 13.62
C GLY A 100 15.77 -0.96 12.37
N ASP A 101 16.98 -1.47 12.54
CA ASP A 101 17.87 -1.82 11.40
C ASP A 101 17.64 -3.24 10.87
N THR A 102 16.91 -4.08 11.60
CA THR A 102 16.71 -5.49 11.23
C THR A 102 15.25 -5.84 10.98
N TYR A 103 15.02 -6.90 10.20
CA TYR A 103 13.69 -7.48 10.02
C TYR A 103 13.00 -7.83 11.35
N ALA A 104 13.77 -8.24 12.36
CA ALA A 104 13.23 -8.57 13.68
C ALA A 104 12.77 -7.31 14.44
N ASP A 105 13.51 -6.20 14.35
CA ASP A 105 13.13 -4.93 14.99
C ASP A 105 11.85 -4.37 14.37
N ILE A 106 11.78 -4.37 13.04
CA ILE A 106 10.60 -3.93 12.28
C ILE A 106 9.40 -4.82 12.60
N ALA A 107 9.60 -6.14 12.69
CA ALA A 107 8.56 -7.07 13.07
C ALA A 107 8.08 -6.86 14.52
N TYR A 108 8.98 -6.51 15.45
CA TYR A 108 8.62 -6.19 16.83
C TYR A 108 7.71 -4.96 16.90
N GLN A 109 8.05 -3.90 16.16
CA GLN A 109 7.20 -2.73 16.04
C GLN A 109 5.83 -3.08 15.46
N LYS A 110 5.77 -3.83 14.35
CA LYS A 110 4.51 -4.19 13.70
C LYS A 110 3.64 -5.15 14.52
N ALA A 111 4.26 -6.13 15.20
CA ALA A 111 3.54 -7.06 16.09
C ALA A 111 3.01 -6.40 17.37
N GLY A 112 3.40 -5.15 17.66
CA GLY A 112 2.93 -4.36 18.80
C GLY A 112 1.45 -4.00 18.78
N VAL A 113 0.75 -4.21 17.66
CA VAL A 113 -0.71 -4.04 17.56
C VAL A 113 -1.48 -5.23 18.16
N LEU A 114 -0.80 -6.36 18.40
CA LEU A 114 -1.42 -7.55 18.97
C LEU A 114 -1.66 -7.37 20.48
N LYS A 115 -2.92 -7.49 20.89
CA LYS A 115 -3.42 -7.23 22.25
C LYS A 115 -4.15 -8.42 22.88
N GLY A 116 -4.48 -9.47 22.12
CA GLY A 116 -5.19 -10.65 22.60
C GLY A 116 -6.63 -10.71 22.10
N GLY A 117 -7.11 -11.87 21.65
CA GLY A 117 -8.51 -12.07 21.22
C GLY A 117 -8.79 -11.79 19.74
N GLU A 118 -7.83 -11.26 19.00
CA GLU A 118 -7.82 -11.19 17.53
C GLU A 118 -7.29 -12.48 16.87
N ASP A 119 -7.63 -12.70 15.60
CA ASP A 119 -6.92 -13.63 14.73
C ASP A 119 -5.66 -12.94 14.14
N LEU A 120 -4.52 -13.62 14.19
CA LEU A 120 -3.30 -13.17 13.51
C LEU A 120 -3.22 -13.83 12.12
N ILE A 121 -3.20 -13.03 11.07
CA ILE A 121 -3.05 -13.47 9.69
C ILE A 121 -1.80 -12.83 9.06
N PHE A 122 -0.90 -13.60 8.47
CA PHE A 122 0.30 -13.02 7.84
C PHE A 122 0.91 -13.81 6.68
N ALA A 123 1.69 -13.12 5.84
CA ALA A 123 2.49 -13.68 4.74
C ALA A 123 3.96 -13.24 4.78
N ILE A 124 4.64 -13.57 5.88
CA ILE A 124 6.02 -13.14 6.18
C ILE A 124 7.00 -14.25 5.81
N ASP A 125 7.82 -14.01 4.79
CA ASP A 125 8.84 -14.98 4.34
C ASP A 125 10.11 -14.96 5.22
N ASN A 126 10.52 -13.80 5.73
CA ASN A 126 11.72 -13.69 6.56
C ASN A 126 11.55 -14.44 7.90
N LYS A 127 12.48 -15.34 8.21
CA LYS A 127 12.38 -16.26 9.35
C LYS A 127 12.44 -15.55 10.69
N GLU A 128 13.31 -14.55 10.82
CA GLU A 128 13.49 -13.79 12.05
C GLU A 128 12.25 -12.96 12.37
N ALA A 129 11.74 -12.22 11.39
CA ALA A 129 10.49 -11.46 11.49
C ALA A 129 9.30 -12.35 11.81
N ARG A 130 9.15 -13.47 11.09
CA ARG A 130 8.10 -14.46 11.34
C ARG A 130 8.12 -14.97 12.78
N GLN A 131 9.31 -15.26 13.33
CA GLN A 131 9.43 -15.77 14.69
C GLN A 131 8.95 -14.76 15.75
N VAL A 132 9.10 -13.46 15.50
CA VAL A 132 8.60 -12.40 16.40
C VAL A 132 7.08 -12.46 16.50
N PHE A 133 6.38 -12.53 15.35
CA PHE A 133 4.92 -12.65 15.32
C PHE A 133 4.42 -13.92 16.00
N LEU A 134 5.06 -15.07 15.73
CA LEU A 134 4.67 -16.33 16.36
C LEU A 134 4.86 -16.35 17.87
N LYS A 135 5.99 -15.82 18.36
CA LYS A 135 6.22 -15.70 19.82
C LYS A 135 5.18 -14.80 20.47
N LYS A 136 4.84 -13.69 19.83
CA LYS A 136 3.83 -12.75 20.34
C LYS A 136 2.44 -13.39 20.37
N ALA A 137 2.07 -14.11 19.31
CA ALA A 137 0.83 -14.85 19.23
C ALA A 137 0.74 -15.97 20.29
N GLU A 138 1.83 -16.73 20.50
CA GLU A 138 1.90 -17.76 21.54
C GLU A 138 1.73 -17.16 22.95
N GLN A 139 2.39 -16.04 23.25
CA GLN A 139 2.26 -15.34 24.53
C GLN A 139 0.84 -14.86 24.81
N LEU A 140 0.11 -14.47 23.77
CA LEU A 140 -1.26 -13.95 23.85
C LEU A 140 -2.33 -15.03 23.63
N GLY A 141 -1.94 -16.26 23.28
CA GLY A 141 -2.85 -17.36 22.95
C GLY A 141 -3.70 -17.12 21.69
N LEU A 142 -3.16 -16.46 20.67
CA LEU A 142 -3.89 -16.10 19.45
C LEU A 142 -3.97 -17.24 18.44
N PRO A 143 -5.09 -17.39 17.71
CA PRO A 143 -5.12 -18.17 16.47
C PRO A 143 -4.16 -17.58 15.44
N VAL A 144 -3.47 -18.45 14.70
CA VAL A 144 -2.49 -18.06 13.69
C VAL A 144 -2.85 -18.66 12.33
N TRP A 145 -2.94 -17.78 11.34
CA TRP A 145 -3.14 -18.10 9.93
C TRP A 145 -1.92 -17.63 9.16
N GLU A 146 -1.04 -18.55 8.80
CA GLU A 146 0.16 -18.24 8.02
C GLU A 146 0.02 -18.70 6.56
N TRP A 147 0.38 -17.80 5.65
CA TRP A 147 0.46 -18.06 4.22
C TRP A 147 1.34 -19.28 3.90
N ARG A 148 0.89 -20.13 2.97
CA ARG A 148 1.51 -21.42 2.59
C ARG A 148 1.59 -22.45 3.73
N ARG A 149 0.87 -22.23 4.83
CA ARG A 149 0.70 -23.21 5.91
C ARG A 149 -0.76 -23.48 6.21
N GLN A 150 -1.47 -22.51 6.81
CA GLN A 150 -2.89 -22.65 7.14
C GLN A 150 -3.80 -22.32 5.96
N PHE A 151 -3.31 -21.52 5.02
CA PHE A 151 -4.01 -21.20 3.78
C PHE A 151 -3.00 -20.94 2.65
N ASN A 152 -3.42 -21.14 1.41
CA ASN A 152 -2.61 -20.87 0.22
C ASN A 152 -3.51 -20.54 -0.99
N MET A 153 -2.87 -20.10 -2.07
CA MET A 153 -3.50 -20.08 -3.39
C MET A 153 -2.63 -20.81 -4.40
N LEU A 154 -3.27 -21.64 -5.21
CA LEU A 154 -2.68 -22.38 -6.31
C LEU A 154 -3.14 -21.77 -7.63
N GLN A 155 -2.21 -21.61 -8.57
CA GLN A 155 -2.51 -21.15 -9.92
C GLN A 155 -2.91 -22.35 -10.79
N GLY A 156 -4.08 -22.27 -11.42
CA GLY A 156 -4.54 -23.18 -12.46
C GLY A 156 -4.51 -22.52 -13.84
N GLU A 157 -5.18 -23.13 -14.83
CA GLU A 157 -5.32 -22.54 -16.16
C GLU A 157 -6.20 -21.28 -16.11
N GLY A 158 -5.57 -20.11 -16.09
CA GLY A 158 -6.25 -18.81 -16.17
C GLY A 158 -7.02 -18.38 -14.92
N SER A 159 -6.92 -19.13 -13.81
CA SER A 159 -7.58 -18.82 -12.54
C SER A 159 -6.78 -19.33 -11.35
N TYR A 160 -7.20 -18.93 -10.16
CA TYR A 160 -6.63 -19.38 -8.91
C TYR A 160 -7.63 -20.21 -8.10
N GLN A 161 -7.09 -21.10 -7.28
CA GLN A 161 -7.83 -21.82 -6.24
C GLN A 161 -7.24 -21.46 -4.89
N PHE A 162 -8.09 -20.99 -3.98
CA PHE A 162 -7.77 -20.79 -2.59
C PHE A 162 -8.11 -22.04 -1.78
N ASP A 163 -7.23 -22.39 -0.85
CA ASP A 163 -7.37 -23.54 0.06
C ASP A 163 -7.04 -23.13 1.49
N SER A 164 -7.87 -23.56 2.44
CA SER A 164 -7.67 -23.38 3.88
C SER A 164 -8.50 -24.39 4.68
N GLN A 165 -8.27 -24.45 5.99
CA GLN A 165 -9.11 -25.26 6.90
C GLN A 165 -10.54 -24.73 7.05
N LEU A 166 -10.80 -23.46 6.69
CA LEU A 166 -12.14 -22.85 6.78
C LEU A 166 -12.96 -23.03 5.49
N GLY A 167 -12.34 -23.43 4.39
CA GLY A 167 -13.01 -23.59 3.11
C GLY A 167 -12.08 -23.45 1.91
N GLN A 168 -12.64 -23.78 0.75
CA GLN A 168 -11.97 -23.74 -0.55
C GLN A 168 -12.77 -22.89 -1.52
N LEU A 169 -12.08 -22.05 -2.30
CA LEU A 169 -12.70 -21.25 -3.36
C LEU A 169 -11.93 -21.50 -4.66
N SER A 170 -12.56 -22.12 -5.65
CA SER A 170 -12.00 -22.35 -6.98
C SER A 170 -12.40 -21.25 -7.96
N ASN A 171 -11.78 -21.17 -9.15
CA ASN A 171 -12.14 -20.23 -10.23
C ASN A 171 -12.06 -18.75 -9.84
N LEU A 172 -11.04 -18.38 -9.05
CA LEU A 172 -10.78 -17.00 -8.65
C LEU A 172 -10.00 -16.28 -9.75
N VAL A 173 -10.40 -15.06 -10.06
CA VAL A 173 -9.68 -14.16 -10.96
C VAL A 173 -9.24 -12.95 -10.15
N LEU A 174 -7.98 -12.56 -10.30
CA LEU A 174 -7.43 -11.39 -9.63
C LEU A 174 -7.30 -10.26 -10.66
N ALA A 175 -7.88 -9.11 -10.36
CA ALA A 175 -7.76 -7.92 -11.20
C ALA A 175 -6.35 -7.29 -11.15
N MET A 176 -5.72 -7.35 -9.97
CA MET A 176 -4.40 -6.73 -9.77
C MET A 176 -3.28 -7.72 -10.15
N PRO A 177 -2.35 -7.33 -11.03
CA PRO A 177 -1.27 -8.20 -11.48
C PRO A 177 -0.18 -8.39 -10.42
N GLY A 178 0.59 -9.46 -10.56
CA GLY A 178 1.78 -9.73 -9.74
C GLY A 178 1.63 -10.82 -8.69
N GLN A 179 2.72 -11.57 -8.47
CA GLN A 179 2.75 -12.71 -7.55
C GLN A 179 2.48 -12.31 -6.09
N HIS A 180 2.91 -11.12 -5.69
CA HIS A 180 2.61 -10.58 -4.35
C HIS A 180 1.10 -10.32 -4.15
N GLN A 181 0.36 -10.02 -5.22
CA GLN A 181 -1.09 -9.85 -5.14
C GLN A 181 -1.83 -11.17 -4.91
N VAL A 182 -1.23 -12.30 -5.27
CA VAL A 182 -1.77 -13.64 -4.94
C VAL A 182 -1.74 -13.86 -3.43
N ALA A 183 -0.65 -13.49 -2.76
CA ALA A 183 -0.57 -13.55 -1.30
C ALA A 183 -1.55 -12.57 -0.64
N ASN A 184 -1.63 -11.33 -1.14
CA ASN A 184 -2.59 -10.32 -0.64
C ASN A 184 -4.05 -10.77 -0.80
N ALA A 185 -4.40 -11.37 -1.93
CA ALA A 185 -5.72 -11.95 -2.16
C ALA A 185 -5.99 -13.09 -1.16
N GLY A 186 -5.03 -13.99 -0.96
CA GLY A 186 -5.14 -15.06 0.04
C GLY A 186 -5.39 -14.53 1.45
N LEU A 187 -4.68 -13.47 1.86
CA LEU A 187 -4.86 -12.79 3.14
C LEU A 187 -6.26 -12.18 3.26
N ALA A 188 -6.75 -11.52 2.21
CA ALA A 188 -8.09 -10.94 2.19
C ALA A 188 -9.19 -12.02 2.27
N ILE A 189 -9.03 -13.13 1.54
CA ILE A 189 -9.97 -14.26 1.56
C ILE A 189 -10.03 -14.88 2.95
N ILE A 190 -8.90 -15.28 3.53
CA ILE A 190 -8.91 -15.94 4.84
C ILE A 190 -9.47 -15.01 5.93
N THR A 191 -9.13 -13.72 5.89
CA THR A 191 -9.70 -12.72 6.80
C THR A 191 -11.21 -12.63 6.64
N SER A 192 -11.72 -12.66 5.41
CA SER A 192 -13.15 -12.66 5.12
C SER A 192 -13.85 -13.91 5.66
N LEU A 193 -13.23 -15.08 5.54
CA LEU A 193 -13.78 -16.35 6.05
C LEU A 193 -13.79 -16.40 7.57
N ILE A 194 -12.73 -15.95 8.24
CA ILE A 194 -12.65 -15.84 9.71
C ILE A 194 -13.78 -14.97 10.25
N LEU A 195 -14.08 -13.86 9.57
CA LEU A 195 -15.07 -12.88 10.00
C LEU A 195 -16.49 -13.17 9.49
N GLN A 196 -16.69 -14.22 8.70
CA GLN A 196 -17.95 -14.47 7.98
C GLN A 196 -19.15 -14.63 8.93
N ASP A 197 -18.99 -15.31 10.08
CA ASP A 197 -20.07 -15.48 11.06
C ASP A 197 -20.59 -14.15 11.62
N ARG A 198 -19.70 -13.16 11.74
CA ARG A 198 -20.06 -11.79 12.18
C ARG A 198 -20.60 -10.94 11.03
N TYR A 199 -20.12 -11.21 9.81
CA TYR A 199 -20.48 -10.46 8.60
C TYR A 199 -21.01 -11.40 7.51
N PRO A 200 -22.21 -11.99 7.69
CA PRO A 200 -22.72 -13.05 6.81
C PRO A 200 -23.04 -12.60 5.38
N LYS A 201 -23.02 -11.28 5.13
CA LYS A 201 -23.14 -10.72 3.78
C LYS A 201 -21.87 -10.87 2.95
N VAL A 202 -20.73 -11.18 3.58
CA VAL A 202 -19.47 -11.49 2.89
C VAL A 202 -19.53 -12.95 2.41
N THR A 203 -20.26 -13.15 1.32
CA THR A 203 -20.44 -14.47 0.71
C THR A 203 -19.27 -14.79 -0.24
N GLU A 204 -19.12 -16.07 -0.60
CA GLU A 204 -18.13 -16.48 -1.61
C GLU A 204 -18.29 -15.76 -2.95
N SER A 205 -19.54 -15.45 -3.37
CA SER A 205 -19.80 -14.68 -4.59
C SER A 205 -19.25 -13.28 -4.47
N VAL A 206 -19.49 -12.61 -3.34
CA VAL A 206 -18.98 -11.26 -3.07
C VAL A 206 -17.46 -11.23 -3.06
N ILE A 207 -16.82 -12.23 -2.41
CA ILE A 207 -15.36 -12.35 -2.40
C ILE A 207 -14.82 -12.49 -3.83
N ARG A 208 -15.43 -13.36 -4.64
CA ARG A 208 -15.02 -13.61 -6.02
C ARG A 208 -15.15 -12.37 -6.91
N GLU A 209 -16.30 -11.70 -6.84
CA GLU A 209 -16.57 -10.47 -7.57
C GLU A 209 -15.59 -9.37 -7.17
N ALA A 210 -15.37 -9.18 -5.85
CA ALA A 210 -14.46 -8.17 -5.33
C ALA A 210 -13.02 -8.40 -5.82
N LEU A 211 -12.50 -9.63 -5.81
CA LEU A 211 -11.15 -9.93 -6.30
C LEU A 211 -11.00 -9.65 -7.81
N ALA A 212 -12.04 -9.94 -8.59
CA ALA A 212 -12.07 -9.73 -10.04
C ALA A 212 -12.23 -8.26 -10.45
N SER A 213 -12.62 -7.37 -9.52
CA SER A 213 -12.76 -5.93 -9.76
C SER A 213 -11.91 -5.06 -8.83
N SER A 214 -11.06 -5.66 -8.01
CA SER A 214 -10.21 -4.94 -7.05
C SER A 214 -9.23 -4.03 -7.77
N PHE A 215 -9.04 -2.84 -7.22
CA PHE A 215 -8.15 -1.86 -7.81
C PHE A 215 -7.53 -1.01 -6.70
N TRP A 216 -6.26 -0.65 -6.88
CA TRP A 216 -5.53 0.16 -5.93
C TRP A 216 -4.84 1.34 -6.63
N LEU A 217 -5.14 2.54 -6.13
CA LEU A 217 -4.63 3.79 -6.66
C LEU A 217 -3.11 3.85 -6.57
N GLY A 218 -2.44 4.05 -7.71
CA GLY A 218 -0.99 4.12 -7.79
C GLY A 218 -0.25 2.80 -7.56
N ARG A 219 -0.91 1.64 -7.70
CA ARG A 219 -0.26 0.33 -7.73
C ARG A 219 -0.57 -0.35 -9.05
N THR A 220 0.43 -0.43 -9.92
CA THR A 220 0.30 -0.93 -11.30
C THR A 220 -0.91 -0.31 -12.04
N GLU A 221 -1.20 0.97 -11.75
CA GLU A 221 -2.39 1.65 -12.28
C GLU A 221 -2.12 2.10 -13.71
N LEU A 222 -2.90 1.57 -14.66
CA LEU A 222 -2.88 2.01 -16.05
C LEU A 222 -3.66 3.31 -16.20
N LEU A 223 -2.97 4.39 -16.55
CA LEU A 223 -3.57 5.68 -16.91
C LEU A 223 -3.98 5.74 -18.38
N ALA A 224 -3.29 4.95 -19.22
CA ALA A 224 -3.59 4.68 -20.63
C ALA A 224 -3.16 3.24 -20.97
N PRO A 225 -3.53 2.68 -22.14
CA PRO A 225 -3.16 1.32 -22.52
C PRO A 225 -1.65 1.02 -22.48
N ASN A 226 -0.80 2.05 -22.67
CA ASN A 226 0.65 1.96 -22.66
C ASN A 226 1.32 2.85 -21.59
N LEU A 227 0.57 3.32 -20.58
CA LEU A 227 1.11 4.16 -19.50
C LEU A 227 0.69 3.61 -18.14
N MET A 228 1.67 3.16 -17.35
CA MET A 228 1.52 2.70 -15.99
C MET A 228 2.16 3.68 -14.99
N ILE A 229 1.48 3.89 -13.86
CA ILE A 229 2.09 4.47 -12.65
C ILE A 229 2.17 3.41 -11.56
N ASP A 230 3.28 3.40 -10.81
CA ASP A 230 3.41 2.55 -9.62
C ASP A 230 4.23 3.23 -8.53
N GLY A 231 3.76 3.17 -7.28
CA GLY A 231 4.37 3.85 -6.14
C GLY A 231 5.50 3.06 -5.47
N ALA A 232 6.13 2.11 -6.14
CA ALA A 232 7.30 1.39 -5.65
C ALA A 232 8.39 2.40 -5.26
N HIS A 233 8.96 2.23 -4.07
CA HIS A 233 9.84 3.23 -3.43
C HIS A 233 10.85 2.63 -2.46
N ASN A 234 10.99 1.31 -2.45
CA ASN A 234 12.02 0.55 -1.74
C ASN A 234 12.42 -0.67 -2.60
N ASN A 235 13.48 -1.37 -2.20
CA ASN A 235 14.02 -2.46 -3.02
C ASN A 235 13.01 -3.60 -3.22
N GLU A 236 12.25 -3.95 -2.18
CA GLU A 236 11.24 -5.02 -2.24
C GLU A 236 10.07 -4.67 -3.18
N SER A 237 9.57 -3.43 -3.13
CA SER A 237 8.49 -2.98 -4.03
C SER A 237 8.97 -2.80 -5.47
N ILE A 238 10.22 -2.39 -5.68
CA ILE A 238 10.83 -2.34 -7.03
C ILE A 238 11.02 -3.75 -7.60
N ALA A 239 11.46 -4.71 -6.79
CA ALA A 239 11.54 -6.10 -7.22
C ALA A 239 10.16 -6.65 -7.63
N ALA A 240 9.14 -6.39 -6.81
CA ALA A 240 7.76 -6.78 -7.13
C ALA A 240 7.22 -6.13 -8.43
N LEU A 241 7.57 -4.87 -8.69
CA LEU A 241 7.23 -4.18 -9.93
C LEU A 241 7.98 -4.78 -11.13
N ILE A 242 9.27 -5.06 -11.00
CA ILE A 242 10.08 -5.69 -12.05
C ILE A 242 9.51 -7.07 -12.40
N ASP A 243 9.07 -7.85 -11.41
CA ASP A 243 8.45 -9.16 -11.65
C ASP A 243 7.18 -9.03 -12.52
N VAL A 244 6.30 -8.06 -12.21
CA VAL A 244 5.10 -7.78 -13.02
C VAL A 244 5.48 -7.37 -14.44
N MET A 245 6.42 -6.45 -14.57
CA MET A 245 6.84 -5.93 -15.87
C MET A 245 7.50 -7.02 -16.73
N SER A 246 8.28 -7.90 -16.10
CA SER A 246 8.97 -9.01 -16.77
C SER A 246 8.04 -10.16 -17.14
N SER A 247 6.91 -10.34 -16.46
CA SER A 247 5.93 -11.39 -16.80
C SER A 247 4.93 -10.92 -17.84
N ASP A 248 4.33 -9.75 -17.61
CA ASP A 248 3.12 -9.31 -18.32
C ASP A 248 3.44 -8.37 -19.48
N TYR A 249 4.63 -7.77 -19.48
CA TYR A 249 5.08 -6.77 -20.46
C TYR A 249 6.43 -7.12 -21.10
N GLN A 250 6.81 -8.41 -21.11
CA GLN A 250 8.10 -8.89 -21.64
C GLN A 250 8.34 -8.54 -23.12
N ASP A 251 7.28 -8.42 -23.91
CA ASP A 251 7.33 -8.11 -25.35
C ASP A 251 7.31 -6.60 -25.63
N LYS A 252 7.40 -5.75 -24.59
CA LYS A 252 7.33 -4.29 -24.71
C LYS A 252 8.70 -3.64 -24.58
N GLN A 253 8.88 -2.52 -25.28
CA GLN A 253 9.99 -1.59 -25.08
C GLN A 253 9.65 -0.66 -23.92
N VAL A 254 10.21 -0.94 -22.74
CA VAL A 254 9.85 -0.22 -21.51
C VAL A 254 10.68 1.08 -21.39
N HIS A 255 9.97 2.21 -21.30
CA HIS A 255 10.52 3.53 -20.97
C HIS A 255 10.14 3.89 -19.55
N ILE A 256 11.10 4.22 -18.71
CA ILE A 256 10.90 4.41 -17.27
C ILE A 256 11.22 5.85 -16.89
N LEU A 257 10.31 6.51 -16.18
CA LEU A 257 10.57 7.75 -15.47
C LEU A 257 10.58 7.49 -13.97
N PHE A 258 11.73 7.72 -13.35
CA PHE A 258 11.94 7.50 -11.93
C PHE A 258 12.07 8.82 -11.16
N GLY A 259 11.33 8.93 -10.05
CA GLY A 259 11.45 10.03 -9.10
C GLY A 259 11.31 9.53 -7.67
N ALA A 260 12.31 9.79 -6.83
CA ALA A 260 12.36 9.32 -5.44
C ALA A 260 12.51 10.45 -4.42
N ILE A 261 12.43 10.12 -3.14
CA ILE A 261 12.86 10.97 -2.02
C ILE A 261 14.24 10.56 -1.54
N ASP A 262 14.94 11.46 -0.84
CA ASP A 262 16.34 11.30 -0.43
C ASP A 262 16.63 10.27 0.66
N THR A 263 15.60 9.77 1.34
CA THR A 263 15.72 8.73 2.38
C THR A 263 15.73 7.30 1.84
N LYS A 264 15.62 7.11 0.52
CA LYS A 264 15.47 5.77 -0.10
C LYS A 264 16.77 5.29 -0.73
N PRO A 265 16.97 3.96 -0.92
CA PRO A 265 18.15 3.39 -1.56
C PRO A 265 18.12 3.62 -3.08
N VAL A 266 18.24 4.88 -3.52
CA VAL A 266 18.06 5.32 -4.91
C VAL A 266 18.98 4.56 -5.88
N SER A 267 20.25 4.37 -5.52
CA SER A 267 21.22 3.67 -6.36
C SER A 267 20.83 2.22 -6.65
N ASP A 268 20.36 1.47 -5.64
CA ASP A 268 20.00 0.05 -5.77
C ASP A 268 18.70 -0.11 -6.59
N MET A 269 17.73 0.77 -6.35
CA MET A 269 16.49 0.80 -7.12
C MET A 269 16.76 1.10 -8.59
N LEU A 270 17.59 2.10 -8.90
CA LEU A 270 17.96 2.43 -10.27
C LEU A 270 18.67 1.25 -10.96
N GLN A 271 19.65 0.63 -10.30
CA GLN A 271 20.35 -0.53 -10.86
C GLN A 271 19.39 -1.67 -11.25
N SER A 272 18.32 -1.86 -10.46
CA SER A 272 17.31 -2.87 -10.72
C SER A 272 16.43 -2.48 -11.91
N LEU A 273 15.97 -1.22 -11.96
CA LEU A 273 15.13 -0.70 -13.06
C LEU A 273 15.86 -0.62 -14.41
N GLU A 274 17.16 -0.38 -14.43
CA GLU A 274 17.96 -0.35 -15.67
C GLU A 274 18.05 -1.70 -16.37
N ARG A 275 17.76 -2.79 -15.67
CA ARG A 275 17.66 -4.13 -16.27
C ARG A 275 16.34 -4.32 -17.01
N LEU A 276 15.35 -3.47 -16.74
CA LEU A 276 14.00 -3.56 -17.30
C LEU A 276 13.83 -2.71 -18.56
N GLY A 277 14.45 -1.54 -18.66
CA GLY A 277 14.23 -0.63 -19.78
C GLY A 277 15.07 0.64 -19.77
N ASP A 278 14.72 1.61 -20.63
CA ASP A 278 15.36 2.93 -20.72
C ASP A 278 14.94 3.79 -19.52
N VAL A 279 15.87 4.01 -18.58
CA VAL A 279 15.59 4.78 -17.35
C VAL A 279 15.97 6.25 -17.51
N GLN A 280 14.99 7.11 -17.26
CA GLN A 280 15.14 8.55 -17.12
C GLN A 280 14.77 8.95 -15.71
N VAL A 281 15.37 10.03 -15.21
CA VAL A 281 15.21 10.48 -13.82
C VAL A 281 14.65 11.88 -13.76
N THR A 282 13.82 12.15 -12.76
CA THR A 282 13.25 13.46 -12.50
C THR A 282 13.32 13.80 -11.02
N SER A 283 13.22 15.10 -10.73
CA SER A 283 12.81 15.59 -9.40
C SER A 283 11.35 16.05 -9.47
N PHE A 284 10.78 16.41 -8.33
CA PHE A 284 9.37 16.83 -8.22
C PHE A 284 9.17 17.76 -7.03
N ASN A 285 7.98 18.37 -6.92
CA ASN A 285 7.73 19.37 -5.88
C ASN A 285 7.38 18.71 -4.54
N TYR A 286 8.41 18.36 -3.79
CA TYR A 286 8.27 17.82 -2.44
C TYR A 286 9.49 18.16 -1.58
N PRO A 287 9.35 18.47 -0.26
CA PRO A 287 10.45 18.96 0.56
C PRO A 287 11.74 18.11 0.52
N ASN A 288 11.58 16.79 0.44
CA ASN A 288 12.68 15.83 0.43
C ASN A 288 12.78 15.08 -0.91
N ALA A 289 12.30 15.68 -2.01
CA ALA A 289 12.48 15.10 -3.34
C ALA A 289 13.97 14.97 -3.66
N TYR A 290 14.38 13.84 -4.25
CA TYR A 290 15.76 13.61 -4.63
C TYR A 290 16.18 14.68 -5.65
N PRO A 291 17.27 15.43 -5.41
CA PRO A 291 17.68 16.49 -6.31
C PRO A 291 18.05 15.93 -7.68
N LEU A 292 17.60 16.60 -8.76
CA LEU A 292 17.85 16.14 -10.13
C LEU A 292 19.36 15.97 -10.43
N GLU A 293 20.18 16.84 -9.85
CA GLU A 293 21.63 16.81 -10.04
C GLU A 293 22.36 15.75 -9.21
N ALA A 294 21.70 15.16 -8.21
CA ALA A 294 22.28 14.08 -7.43
C ALA A 294 22.21 12.73 -8.16
N TYR A 295 21.40 12.62 -9.21
CA TYR A 295 21.36 11.40 -10.03
C TYR A 295 22.62 11.23 -10.89
N PRO A 296 23.02 9.99 -11.21
CA PRO A 296 24.18 9.72 -12.07
C PRO A 296 24.09 10.42 -13.43
N ASP A 297 25.16 11.09 -13.87
CA ASP A 297 25.20 11.84 -15.14
C ASP A 297 25.01 10.98 -16.40
N ARG A 298 25.21 9.66 -16.27
CA ARG A 298 24.93 8.69 -17.34
C ARG A 298 23.44 8.51 -17.61
N LEU A 299 22.56 8.86 -16.68
CA LEU A 299 21.10 8.78 -16.85
C LEU A 299 20.58 10.08 -17.45
N LYS A 300 19.58 9.97 -18.32
CA LYS A 300 18.93 11.15 -18.88
C LYS A 300 18.08 11.83 -17.80
N LYS A 301 18.42 13.09 -17.50
CA LYS A 301 17.72 13.96 -16.56
C LYS A 301 16.56 14.67 -17.26
N VAL A 302 15.36 14.53 -16.71
CA VAL A 302 14.13 15.18 -17.16
C VAL A 302 13.71 16.17 -16.10
N ALA A 303 13.67 17.47 -16.44
CA ALA A 303 13.36 18.52 -15.46
C ALA A 303 11.87 18.59 -15.09
N ASP A 304 10.99 18.22 -16.04
CA ASP A 304 9.54 18.19 -15.85
C ASP A 304 8.98 16.90 -16.44
N PHE A 305 8.28 16.11 -15.61
CA PHE A 305 7.70 14.84 -16.02
C PHE A 305 6.76 14.97 -17.23
N ARG A 306 6.21 16.16 -17.48
CA ARG A 306 5.37 16.44 -18.66
C ARG A 306 6.09 16.16 -19.97
N ALA A 307 7.38 16.49 -20.06
CA ALA A 307 8.18 16.20 -21.25
C ALA A 307 8.33 14.68 -21.51
N PHE A 308 8.22 13.86 -20.46
CA PHE A 308 8.17 12.40 -20.61
C PHE A 308 6.79 11.94 -21.09
N LEU A 309 5.71 12.54 -20.60
CA LEU A 309 4.34 12.24 -21.03
C LEU A 309 4.08 12.64 -22.50
N ASP A 310 4.66 13.75 -22.98
CA ASP A 310 4.51 14.20 -24.39
C ASP A 310 4.98 13.14 -25.40
N ARG A 311 5.83 12.20 -24.98
CA ARG A 311 6.30 11.09 -25.82
C ARG A 311 5.21 10.07 -26.15
N LEU A 312 4.13 10.01 -25.36
CA LEU A 312 3.03 9.07 -25.55
C LEU A 312 2.35 9.25 -26.91
N GLU A 313 2.29 10.48 -27.41
CA GLU A 313 1.67 10.79 -28.72
C GLU A 313 2.45 10.21 -29.90
N GLN A 314 3.75 10.00 -29.73
CA GLN A 314 4.67 9.51 -30.77
C GLN A 314 5.15 8.08 -30.49
N ALA A 315 4.52 7.39 -29.52
CA ALA A 315 4.88 6.06 -29.11
C ALA A 315 4.66 5.03 -30.23
N ALA A 316 5.62 4.13 -30.40
CA ALA A 316 5.43 2.93 -31.20
C ALA A 316 4.44 1.97 -30.52
N ALA A 317 3.92 0.99 -31.26
CA ALA A 317 2.91 0.04 -30.74
C ALA A 317 3.45 -0.88 -29.62
N ASP A 318 4.75 -1.09 -29.59
CA ASP A 318 5.50 -1.87 -28.61
C ASP A 318 6.05 -1.03 -27.45
N ASP A 319 6.00 0.30 -27.53
CA ASP A 319 6.43 1.18 -26.43
C ASP A 319 5.47 1.07 -25.24
N PHE A 320 6.06 0.96 -24.05
CA PHE A 320 5.34 0.98 -22.78
C PHE A 320 6.01 1.91 -21.79
N PHE A 321 5.23 2.81 -21.18
CA PHE A 321 5.73 3.86 -20.30
C PHE A 321 5.41 3.53 -18.85
N LEU A 322 6.43 3.56 -18.00
CA LEU A 322 6.32 3.32 -16.56
C LEU A 322 6.81 4.55 -15.80
N ILE A 323 6.02 5.04 -14.86
CA ILE A 323 6.39 6.14 -13.97
C ILE A 323 6.36 5.64 -12.52
N THR A 324 7.49 5.70 -11.82
CA THR A 324 7.65 5.09 -10.50
C THR A 324 8.67 5.80 -9.60
N GLY A 325 8.90 5.26 -8.39
CA GLY A 325 9.95 5.69 -7.45
C GLY A 325 9.44 6.35 -6.17
N SER A 326 8.21 6.88 -6.16
CA SER A 326 7.61 7.54 -4.99
C SER A 326 6.11 7.68 -5.12
N LEU A 327 5.38 7.39 -4.05
CA LEU A 327 3.94 7.65 -3.95
C LEU A 327 3.61 9.15 -4.10
N TYR A 328 4.48 10.04 -3.62
CA TYR A 328 4.31 11.49 -3.76
C TYR A 328 4.49 11.95 -5.20
N PHE A 329 5.45 11.36 -5.90
CA PHE A 329 5.73 11.68 -7.29
C PHE A 329 4.59 11.22 -8.20
N ILE A 330 4.20 9.94 -8.15
CA ILE A 330 3.09 9.45 -8.99
C ILE A 330 1.77 10.14 -8.65
N SER A 331 1.63 10.61 -7.41
CA SER A 331 0.49 11.41 -6.97
C SER A 331 0.36 12.71 -7.76
N GLU A 332 1.48 13.41 -8.02
CA GLU A 332 1.54 14.63 -8.82
C GLU A 332 1.20 14.32 -10.29
N VAL A 333 1.82 13.28 -10.86
CA VAL A 333 1.59 12.82 -12.23
C VAL A 333 0.12 12.45 -12.47
N ARG A 334 -0.46 11.69 -11.54
CA ARG A 334 -1.87 11.26 -11.62
C ARG A 334 -2.85 12.44 -11.53
N GLN A 335 -2.57 13.42 -10.68
CA GLN A 335 -3.38 14.63 -10.59
C GLN A 335 -3.31 15.46 -11.87
N TYR A 336 -2.13 15.57 -12.47
CA TYR A 336 -1.96 16.22 -13.76
C TYR A 336 -2.75 15.48 -14.86
N TRP A 337 -2.61 14.15 -14.94
CA TRP A 337 -3.32 13.31 -15.91
C TRP A 337 -4.84 13.52 -15.88
N LYS A 338 -5.44 13.47 -14.68
CA LYS A 338 -6.89 13.68 -14.49
C LYS A 338 -7.37 15.09 -14.86
N LYS A 339 -6.51 16.10 -14.80
CA LYS A 339 -6.89 17.49 -15.10
C LYS A 339 -6.79 17.80 -16.59
N VAL A 340 -5.79 17.24 -17.27
CA VAL A 340 -5.37 17.68 -18.60
C VAL A 340 -5.67 16.64 -19.68
N LEU A 341 -5.52 15.35 -19.39
CA LEU A 341 -5.47 14.29 -20.40
C LEU A 341 -6.62 13.27 -20.31
N SER A 342 -7.50 13.38 -19.29
CA SER A 342 -8.72 12.56 -19.18
C SER A 342 -9.99 13.28 -19.67
N LYS A 343 -9.84 14.33 -20.48
CA LYS A 343 -10.93 14.93 -21.27
C LYS A 343 -10.84 14.40 -22.68
#